data_AF-A0A2E2HFV4-F1
#
_entry.id   AF-A0A2E2HFV4-F1
#
_cell.length_a   1.000
_cell.length_b   1.000
_cell.length_c   1.000
_cell.angle_alpha   90.00
_cell.angle_beta   90.00
_cell.angle_gamma   90.00
#
_symmetry.space_group_name_H-M   'P 1'
#
loop_
_entity.id
_entity.type
_entity.pdbx_description
1 polymer ?
#
loop_
_entity_poly.entity_id
_entity_poly.type
_entity_poly.pdbx_seq_one_letter_code
_entity_poly.pdbx_strand_id
1 'polypeptide(L)'
;MPTKRPRAYQKAENLPANLVVEEACPAVWTGQKLFDKRPNDYAKCVQMLAEGSTITSITKQCKITAHTVAVVKSREQETLKNTKKHLKGLIGTATQLAVESLITKLQDDEIPSGVLPIATGILIDKHRQYEGEPTQTIEVKKSLSLDEIRAELANLKDEKVVDAEVTDVES
;
A
#
# COMPACT_ATOMS: atom_id res chain seq x y z
N MET A 1 -13.75 43.74 -33.20
CA MET A 1 -12.98 43.83 -34.46
C MET A 1 -11.55 43.34 -34.23
N PRO A 2 -11.01 42.44 -35.06
CA PRO A 2 -9.59 42.11 -35.05
C PRO A 2 -8.82 43.27 -35.71
N THR A 3 -7.91 43.91 -35.00
CA THR A 3 -7.11 45.03 -35.52
C THR A 3 -6.09 44.55 -36.56
N LYS A 4 -6.02 45.19 -37.73
CA LYS A 4 -5.11 44.88 -38.85
C LYS A 4 -3.61 45.18 -38.59
N ARG A 5 -3.25 45.70 -37.41
CA ARG A 5 -1.86 46.09 -37.08
C ARG A 5 -1.09 44.89 -36.50
N PRO A 6 0.20 44.71 -36.84
CA PRO A 6 1.01 43.65 -36.26
C PRO A 6 1.10 43.84 -34.74
N ARG A 7 0.87 42.77 -33.98
CA ARG A 7 0.97 42.80 -32.52
C ARG A 7 2.45 42.85 -32.13
N ALA A 8 2.86 43.91 -31.44
CA ALA A 8 4.16 43.97 -30.79
C ALA A 8 4.05 43.28 -29.42
N TYR A 9 4.85 42.25 -29.19
CA TYR A 9 4.94 41.58 -27.90
C TYR A 9 5.90 42.35 -27.00
N GLN A 10 5.39 42.92 -25.91
CA GLN A 10 6.20 43.61 -24.90
C GLN A 10 6.22 42.77 -23.63
N LYS A 11 7.41 42.38 -23.17
CA LYS A 11 7.59 41.77 -21.86
C LYS A 11 7.65 42.89 -20.83
N ALA A 12 6.71 42.89 -19.88
CA ALA A 12 6.75 43.80 -18.75
C ALA A 12 7.80 43.27 -17.75
N GLU A 13 9.06 43.66 -17.95
CA GLU A 13 10.19 43.24 -17.11
C GLU A 13 10.24 43.95 -15.74
N ASN A 14 9.37 44.95 -15.53
CA ASN A 14 9.28 45.75 -14.32
C ASN A 14 8.25 45.22 -13.30
N LEU A 15 7.64 44.05 -13.55
CA LEU A 15 6.70 43.45 -12.61
C LEU A 15 7.46 42.68 -11.51
N PRO A 16 7.10 42.87 -10.22
CA PRO A 16 7.70 42.09 -9.15
C PRO A 16 7.32 40.61 -9.29
N ALA A 17 8.20 39.71 -8.81
CA ALA A 17 7.93 38.28 -8.80
C ALA A 17 6.68 37.97 -7.95
N ASN A 18 5.74 37.20 -8.50
CA ASN A 18 4.49 36.86 -7.82
C ASN A 18 4.69 35.92 -6.61
N LEU A 19 5.83 35.22 -6.54
CA LEU A 19 6.13 34.26 -5.48
C LEU A 19 7.12 34.90 -4.51
N VAL A 20 6.67 35.14 -3.28
CA VAL A 20 7.52 35.56 -2.18
C VAL A 20 7.99 34.30 -1.46
N VAL A 21 9.30 34.09 -1.39
CA VAL A 21 9.89 33.01 -0.59
C VAL A 21 9.99 33.52 0.84
N GLU A 22 8.97 33.20 1.64
CA GLU A 22 8.99 33.48 3.08
C GLU A 22 9.66 32.32 3.82
N GLU A 23 10.55 32.64 4.78
CA GLU A 23 11.07 31.65 5.71
C GLU A 23 9.94 31.17 6.64
N ALA A 24 9.30 30.07 6.26
CA ALA A 24 8.29 29.44 7.08
C ALA A 24 8.92 28.69 8.26
N CYS A 25 8.53 29.05 9.49
CA CYS A 25 8.91 28.30 10.67
C CYS A 25 8.28 26.89 10.61
N PRO A 26 9.06 25.80 10.75
CA PRO A 26 8.53 24.44 10.61
C PRO A 26 7.62 24.08 11.78
N ALA A 27 6.40 23.64 11.48
CA ALA A 27 5.53 23.04 12.48
C ALA A 27 6.01 21.62 12.80
N VAL A 28 6.59 21.39 13.99
CA VAL A 28 7.09 20.07 14.42
C VAL A 28 6.05 19.34 15.26
N TRP A 29 5.76 18.10 14.87
CA TRP A 29 4.75 17.25 15.50
C TRP A 29 5.43 16.01 16.05
N THR A 30 5.41 15.83 17.37
CA THR A 30 6.20 14.78 18.05
C THR A 30 5.36 13.66 18.67
N GLY A 31 4.04 13.81 18.71
CA GLY A 31 3.11 12.88 19.39
C GLY A 31 3.27 12.83 20.92
N GLN A 32 4.42 13.23 21.48
CA GLN A 32 4.74 13.21 22.91
C GLN A 32 3.77 14.06 23.73
N LYS A 33 3.45 15.29 23.27
CA LYS A 33 2.47 16.16 23.93
C LYS A 33 1.08 15.52 24.06
N LEU A 34 0.70 14.66 23.10
CA LEU A 34 -0.58 13.95 23.15
C LEU A 34 -0.54 12.87 24.25
N PHE A 35 0.56 12.12 24.32
CA PHE A 35 0.77 11.10 25.35
C PHE A 35 0.77 11.72 26.76
N ASP A 36 1.50 12.81 26.96
CA ASP A 36 1.64 13.43 28.29
C ASP A 36 0.35 14.11 28.78
N LYS A 37 -0.36 14.80 27.89
CA LYS A 37 -1.55 15.60 28.27
C LYS A 37 -2.87 14.83 28.17
N ARG A 38 -2.98 13.88 27.24
CA ARG A 38 -4.21 13.14 26.94
C ARG A 38 -3.89 11.66 26.68
N PRO A 39 -3.40 10.93 27.70
CA PRO A 39 -2.98 9.53 27.54
C PRO A 39 -4.12 8.62 27.06
N ASN A 40 -5.35 8.87 27.50
CA ASN A 40 -6.51 8.07 27.09
C ASN A 40 -6.81 8.19 25.57
N ASP A 41 -6.70 9.40 25.02
CA ASP A 41 -6.92 9.61 23.58
C ASP A 41 -5.75 9.08 22.75
N TYR A 42 -4.53 9.13 23.30
CA TYR A 42 -3.38 8.49 22.69
C TYR A 42 -3.58 6.97 22.59
N ALA A 43 -3.92 6.31 23.70
CA ALA A 43 -4.18 4.87 23.73
C ALA A 43 -5.31 4.47 22.78
N LYS A 44 -6.40 5.24 22.77
CA LYS A 44 -7.52 5.04 21.83
C LYS A 44 -7.08 5.19 20.37
N CYS A 45 -6.26 6.19 20.05
CA CYS A 45 -5.70 6.36 18.71
C CYS A 45 -4.86 5.13 18.29
N VAL A 46 -4.00 4.62 19.17
CA VAL A 46 -3.19 3.41 18.90
C VAL A 46 -4.06 2.18 18.70
N GLN A 47 -5.08 1.99 19.53
CA GLN A 47 -6.03 0.90 19.39
C GLN A 47 -6.77 0.97 18.05
N MET A 48 -7.33 2.13 17.71
CA MET A 48 -8.02 2.33 16.43
C MET A 48 -7.09 2.11 15.21
N LEU A 49 -5.81 2.48 15.34
CA LEU A 49 -4.79 2.19 14.31
C LEU A 49 -4.51 0.69 14.19
N ALA A 50 -4.52 -0.05 15.30
CA ALA A 50 -4.35 -1.50 15.30
C ALA A 50 -5.53 -2.23 14.66
N GLU A 51 -6.76 -1.74 14.91
CA GLU A 51 -8.01 -2.22 14.31
C GLU A 51 -8.14 -1.87 12.81
N GLY A 52 -7.30 -0.95 12.30
CA GLY A 52 -7.32 -0.54 10.90
C GLY A 52 -8.33 0.58 10.57
N SER A 53 -8.77 1.35 11.57
CA SER A 53 -9.64 2.51 11.36
C SER A 53 -9.00 3.56 10.44
N THR A 54 -9.83 4.25 9.65
CA THR A 54 -9.36 5.32 8.77
C THR A 54 -8.88 6.53 9.57
N ILE A 55 -7.89 7.26 9.04
CA ILE A 55 -7.36 8.47 9.67
C ILE A 55 -8.48 9.48 9.95
N THR A 56 -9.43 9.64 9.02
CA THR A 56 -10.59 10.53 9.17
C THR A 56 -11.51 10.14 10.32
N SER A 57 -11.66 8.85 10.60
CA SER A 57 -12.45 8.39 11.75
C SER A 57 -11.72 8.69 13.06
N ILE A 58 -10.42 8.41 13.10
CA ILE A 58 -9.56 8.63 14.28
C ILE A 58 -9.52 10.12 14.64
N THR A 59 -9.34 11.01 13.65
CA THR A 59 -9.29 12.45 13.91
C THR A 59 -10.59 12.98 14.50
N LYS A 60 -11.75 12.50 14.01
CA LYS A 60 -13.07 12.85 14.54
C LYS A 60 -13.27 12.33 15.96
N GLN A 61 -12.94 11.06 16.21
CA GLN A 61 -13.21 10.42 17.50
C GLN A 61 -12.27 10.87 18.62
N CYS A 62 -10.98 11.02 18.32
CA CYS A 62 -9.97 11.42 19.30
C CYS A 62 -9.77 12.94 19.35
N LYS A 63 -10.44 13.71 18.48
CA LYS A 63 -10.29 15.17 18.35
C LYS A 63 -8.83 15.59 18.23
N ILE A 64 -8.12 14.92 17.32
CA ILE A 64 -6.72 15.17 16.99
C ILE A 64 -6.58 15.39 15.49
N THR A 65 -5.55 16.11 15.12
CA THR A 65 -5.23 16.48 13.74
C THR A 65 -4.53 15.33 13.00
N ALA A 66 -4.68 15.26 11.67
CA ALA A 66 -4.19 14.15 10.86
C ALA A 66 -2.67 13.93 10.97
N HIS A 67 -1.87 15.02 11.04
CA HIS A 67 -0.42 14.86 11.19
C HIS A 67 -0.04 14.27 12.57
N THR A 68 -0.87 14.46 13.60
CA THR A 68 -0.63 13.85 14.92
C THR A 68 -0.84 12.34 14.83
N VAL A 69 -1.91 11.92 14.15
CA VAL A 69 -2.18 10.49 13.88
C VAL A 69 -1.05 9.85 13.09
N ALA A 70 -0.51 10.56 12.07
CA ALA A 70 0.62 10.08 11.29
C ALA A 70 1.88 9.86 12.14
N VAL A 71 2.20 10.81 13.04
CA VAL A 71 3.36 10.69 13.94
C VAL A 71 3.17 9.55 14.95
N VAL A 72 1.96 9.40 15.52
CA VAL A 72 1.64 8.27 16.42
C VAL A 72 1.80 6.93 15.69
N LYS A 73 1.31 6.83 14.45
CA LYS A 73 1.45 5.63 13.61
C LYS A 73 2.91 5.28 13.33
N SER A 74 3.75 6.28 13.03
CA SER A 74 5.18 6.06 12.80
C SER A 74 5.91 5.67 14.08
N ARG A 75 5.56 6.28 15.21
CA ARG A 75 6.15 5.99 16.52
C ARG A 75 5.81 4.59 17.02
N GLU A 76 4.56 4.18 16.87
CA GLU A 76 4.03 2.88 17.34
C GLU A 76 4.07 1.81 16.24
N GLN A 77 4.95 1.95 15.24
CA GLN A 77 4.94 1.05 14.09
C GLN A 77 5.23 -0.41 14.48
N GLU A 78 6.13 -0.64 15.44
CA GLU A 78 6.50 -1.98 15.89
C GLU A 78 5.38 -2.65 16.68
N THR A 79 4.77 -1.92 17.61
CA THR A 79 3.62 -2.40 18.40
C THR A 79 2.45 -2.74 17.49
N LEU A 80 2.13 -1.87 16.52
CA LEU A 80 1.10 -2.13 15.51
C LEU A 80 1.40 -3.36 14.63
N LYS A 81 2.67 -3.60 14.26
CA LYS A 81 3.06 -4.81 13.51
C LYS A 81 2.85 -6.08 14.34
N ASN A 82 3.20 -6.05 15.63
CA ASN A 82 3.00 -7.17 16.54
C ASN A 82 1.52 -7.49 16.74
N THR A 83 0.67 -6.48 16.92
CA THR A 83 -0.79 -6.69 17.04
C THR A 83 -1.38 -7.30 15.78
N LYS A 84 -0.95 -6.85 14.60
CA LYS A 84 -1.38 -7.47 13.32
C LYS A 84 -0.94 -8.92 13.20
N LYS A 85 0.28 -9.27 13.64
CA LYS A 85 0.76 -10.66 13.67
C LYS A 85 -0.09 -11.50 14.63
N HIS A 86 -0.38 -10.99 15.82
CA HIS A 86 -1.22 -11.68 16.79
C HIS A 86 -2.65 -11.91 16.26
N LEU A 87 -3.28 -10.89 15.68
CA LEU A 87 -4.60 -11.02 15.05
C LEU A 87 -4.61 -12.05 13.92
N LYS A 88 -3.58 -12.08 13.06
CA LYS A 88 -3.43 -13.13 12.04
C LYS A 88 -3.37 -14.53 12.67
N GLY A 89 -2.66 -14.68 13.79
CA GLY A 89 -2.61 -15.94 14.53
C GLY A 89 -4.00 -16.36 15.05
N LEU A 90 -4.70 -15.44 15.72
CA LEU A 90 -6.06 -15.71 16.23
C LEU A 90 -7.05 -16.06 15.12
N ILE A 91 -6.99 -15.36 13.98
CA ILE A 91 -7.81 -15.68 12.80
C ILE A 91 -7.46 -17.07 12.27
N GLY A 92 -6.18 -17.43 12.23
CA GLY A 92 -5.74 -18.77 11.83
C GLY A 92 -6.34 -19.86 12.71
N THR A 93 -6.24 -19.70 14.04
CA THR A 93 -6.85 -20.64 15.01
C THR A 93 -8.36 -20.70 14.89
N ALA A 94 -9.04 -19.55 14.75
CA ALA A 94 -10.49 -19.52 14.57
C ALA A 94 -10.92 -20.23 13.26
N THR A 95 -10.12 -20.10 12.20
CA THR A 95 -10.36 -20.77 10.92
C THR A 95 -10.23 -22.29 11.08
N GLN A 96 -9.21 -22.77 11.80
CA GLN A 96 -9.05 -24.21 12.10
C GLN A 96 -10.26 -24.75 12.87
N LEU A 97 -10.70 -24.07 13.92
CA LEU A 97 -11.88 -24.47 14.70
C LEU A 97 -13.17 -24.48 13.86
N ALA A 98 -13.32 -23.49 12.96
CA ALA A 98 -14.46 -23.44 12.05
C ALA A 98 -14.45 -24.61 11.05
N VAL A 99 -13.27 -25.00 10.55
CA VAL A 99 -13.12 -26.16 9.66
C VAL A 99 -13.40 -27.46 10.41
N GLU A 100 -12.89 -27.63 11.62
CA GLU A 100 -13.20 -28.80 12.47
C GLU A 100 -14.70 -28.92 12.72
N SER A 101 -15.36 -27.82 13.11
CA SER A 101 -16.82 -27.80 13.29
C SER A 101 -17.58 -28.12 11.99
N LEU A 102 -17.08 -27.66 10.85
CA LEU A 102 -17.67 -27.96 9.55
C LEU A 102 -17.55 -29.45 9.20
N ILE A 103 -16.42 -30.09 9.51
CA ILE A 103 -16.22 -31.53 9.31
C ILE A 103 -17.22 -32.33 10.14
N THR A 104 -17.40 -31.99 11.42
CA THR A 104 -18.39 -32.65 12.28
C THR A 104 -19.80 -32.52 11.70
N LYS A 105 -20.20 -31.30 11.30
CA LYS A 105 -21.51 -31.06 10.68
C LYS A 105 -21.73 -31.81 9.36
N LEU A 106 -20.66 -32.02 8.59
CA LEU A 106 -20.70 -32.83 7.36
C LEU A 106 -20.90 -34.32 7.67
N GLN A 107 -20.28 -34.82 8.74
CA GLN A 107 -20.41 -36.22 9.17
C GLN A 107 -21.80 -36.51 9.74
N ASP A 108 -22.36 -35.56 10.47
CA ASP A 108 -23.66 -35.69 11.14
C ASP A 108 -24.86 -35.30 10.26
N ASP A 109 -24.64 -35.01 8.96
CA ASP A 109 -25.64 -34.56 7.99
C ASP A 109 -26.46 -33.33 8.44
N GLU A 110 -25.81 -32.43 9.19
CA GLU A 110 -26.43 -31.21 9.73
C GLU A 110 -26.42 -30.04 8.74
N ILE A 111 -25.81 -30.20 7.56
CA ILE A 111 -25.75 -29.15 6.53
C ILE A 111 -26.99 -29.23 5.64
N PRO A 112 -27.80 -28.16 5.55
CA PRO A 112 -28.97 -28.16 4.69
C PRO A 112 -28.62 -28.47 3.22
N SER A 113 -29.41 -29.32 2.57
CA SER A 113 -29.14 -29.81 1.21
C SER A 113 -29.04 -28.70 0.16
N GLY A 114 -29.67 -27.53 0.40
CA GLY A 114 -29.53 -26.36 -0.48
C GLY A 114 -28.21 -25.60 -0.34
N VAL A 115 -27.54 -25.71 0.81
CA VAL A 115 -26.27 -25.00 1.11
C VAL A 115 -25.07 -25.91 0.89
N LEU A 116 -25.24 -27.23 1.00
CA LEU A 116 -24.19 -28.23 0.81
C LEU A 116 -23.44 -28.08 -0.53
N PRO A 117 -24.09 -27.91 -1.70
CA PRO A 117 -23.37 -27.70 -2.96
C PRO A 117 -22.51 -26.43 -2.97
N ILE A 118 -22.98 -25.38 -2.29
CA ILE A 118 -22.26 -24.10 -2.18
C ILE A 118 -21.01 -24.28 -1.30
N ALA A 119 -21.17 -24.91 -0.13
CA ALA A 119 -20.07 -25.20 0.78
C ALA A 119 -19.01 -26.08 0.10
N THR A 120 -19.43 -27.15 -0.58
CA THR A 120 -18.56 -28.04 -1.34
C THR A 120 -17.80 -27.30 -2.45
N GLY A 121 -18.48 -26.42 -3.20
CA GLY A 121 -17.83 -25.60 -4.24
C GLY A 121 -16.74 -24.69 -3.68
N ILE A 122 -16.99 -24.03 -2.54
CA ILE A 122 -16.00 -23.18 -1.85
C ILE A 122 -14.82 -24.03 -1.37
N LEU A 123 -15.06 -25.20 -0.79
CA LEU A 123 -14.01 -26.10 -0.31
C LEU A 123 -13.12 -26.59 -1.46
N ILE A 124 -13.69 -26.96 -2.61
CA ILE A 124 -12.93 -27.37 -3.80
C ILE A 124 -12.07 -26.21 -4.30
N ASP A 125 -12.63 -25.00 -4.44
CA ASP A 125 -11.87 -23.82 -4.87
C ASP A 125 -10.67 -23.55 -3.95
N LYS A 126 -10.90 -23.59 -2.62
CA LYS A 126 -9.83 -23.36 -1.64
C LYS A 126 -8.82 -24.50 -1.57
N HIS A 127 -9.23 -25.74 -1.74
CA HIS A 127 -8.32 -26.87 -1.79
C HIS A 127 -7.38 -26.77 -3.00
N ARG A 128 -7.90 -26.43 -4.18
CA ARG A 128 -7.07 -26.16 -5.37
C ARG A 128 -6.09 -25.01 -5.15
N GLN A 129 -6.51 -23.93 -4.49
CA GLN A 129 -5.62 -22.83 -4.08
C GLN A 129 -4.48 -23.31 -3.18
N TYR A 130 -4.77 -24.22 -2.24
CA TYR A 130 -3.76 -24.78 -1.33
C TYR A 130 -2.75 -25.70 -2.02
N GLU A 131 -3.21 -26.49 -2.99
CA GLU A 131 -2.34 -27.35 -3.82
C GLU A 131 -1.50 -26.54 -4.84
N GLY A 132 -1.68 -25.22 -4.88
CA GLY A 132 -0.96 -24.34 -5.79
C GLY A 132 -1.47 -24.39 -7.23
N GLU A 133 -2.66 -24.93 -7.47
CA GLU A 133 -3.29 -24.87 -8.78
C GLU A 133 -3.63 -23.39 -9.12
N PRO A 134 -3.33 -22.92 -10.33
CA PRO A 134 -3.61 -21.54 -10.72
C PRO A 134 -5.11 -21.29 -10.70
N THR A 135 -5.57 -20.43 -9.79
CA THR A 135 -7.00 -20.06 -9.75
C THR A 135 -7.40 -19.02 -10.77
N GLN A 136 -6.44 -18.25 -11.26
CA GLN A 136 -6.59 -17.29 -12.35
C GLN A 136 -5.22 -17.02 -12.97
N THR A 137 -5.00 -17.42 -14.21
CA THR A 137 -3.92 -16.89 -15.05
C THR A 137 -4.38 -15.56 -15.65
N ILE A 138 -3.83 -14.45 -15.15
CA ILE A 138 -4.01 -13.14 -15.80
C ILE A 138 -2.97 -13.06 -16.93
N GLU A 139 -3.35 -13.47 -18.13
CA GLU A 139 -2.52 -13.20 -19.32
C GLU A 139 -2.60 -11.71 -19.67
N VAL A 140 -1.55 -10.96 -19.31
CA VAL A 140 -1.35 -9.61 -19.85
C VAL A 140 -0.69 -9.77 -21.22
N LYS A 141 -1.51 -9.89 -22.28
CA LYS A 141 -1.01 -9.79 -23.66
C LYS A 141 -0.58 -8.36 -23.95
N LYS A 142 0.66 -8.00 -23.63
CA LYS A 142 1.31 -6.82 -24.22
C LYS A 142 1.64 -7.16 -25.67
N SER A 143 0.82 -6.69 -26.62
CA SER A 143 1.20 -6.63 -28.02
C SER A 143 2.19 -5.48 -28.20
N LEU A 144 3.45 -5.67 -27.80
CA LEU A 144 4.50 -4.71 -28.09
C LEU A 144 4.76 -4.73 -29.60
N SER A 145 4.66 -3.56 -30.22
CA SER A 145 5.02 -3.39 -31.63
C SER A 145 6.55 -3.40 -31.78
N LEU A 146 7.05 -3.82 -32.94
CA LEU A 146 8.51 -3.85 -33.22
C LEU A 146 9.17 -2.48 -33.01
N ASP A 147 8.43 -1.40 -33.18
CA ASP A 147 8.93 -0.03 -33.03
C ASP A 147 9.14 0.35 -31.55
N GLU A 148 8.30 -0.14 -30.64
CA GLU A 148 8.48 0.05 -29.19
C GLU A 148 9.69 -0.74 -28.66
N ILE A 149 9.89 -1.96 -29.17
CA ILE A 149 11.05 -2.80 -28.83
C ILE A 149 12.35 -2.13 -29.30
N ARG A 150 12.35 -1.53 -30.50
CA ARG A 150 13.50 -0.78 -31.02
C ARG A 150 13.78 0.50 -30.23
N ALA A 151 12.73 1.18 -29.75
CA ALA A 151 12.88 2.37 -28.91
C ALA A 151 13.45 2.03 -27.52
N GLU A 152 13.01 0.94 -26.89
CA GLU A 152 13.59 0.47 -25.62
C GLU A 152 15.03 -0.02 -25.79
N LEU A 153 15.35 -0.74 -26.86
CA LEU A 153 16.73 -1.15 -27.19
C LEU A 153 17.66 0.03 -27.46
N ALA A 154 17.17 1.11 -28.07
CA ALA A 154 17.95 2.32 -28.30
C ALA A 154 18.27 3.06 -26.99
N ASN A 155 17.37 3.01 -26.01
CA ASN A 155 17.58 3.60 -24.67
C ASN A 155 18.51 2.78 -23.77
N LEU A 156 18.86 1.54 -24.15
CA LEU A 156 19.76 0.66 -23.39
C LEU A 156 21.25 0.88 -23.67
N LYS A 157 21.63 1.91 -24.42
CA LYS A 157 23.05 2.23 -24.68
C LYS A 157 23.56 3.28 -23.71
N ASP A 158 24.15 2.81 -22.62
CA ASP A 158 25.39 3.34 -22.03
C ASP A 158 25.89 2.39 -20.91
N GLU A 159 25.91 1.07 -21.18
CA GLU A 159 26.72 0.18 -20.36
C GLU A 159 28.19 0.39 -20.72
N LYS A 160 28.97 0.80 -19.71
CA LYS A 160 30.44 0.91 -19.80
C LYS A 160 31.00 -0.45 -20.21
N VAL A 161 31.42 -0.56 -21.46
CA VAL A 161 32.30 -1.64 -21.91
C VAL A 161 33.60 -1.50 -21.11
N VAL A 162 33.87 -2.47 -20.24
CA VAL A 162 35.17 -2.60 -19.60
C VAL A 162 35.93 -3.62 -20.43
N ASP A 163 36.86 -3.13 -21.25
CA ASP A 163 37.82 -4.00 -21.93
C ASP A 163 38.77 -4.57 -20.87
N ALA A 164 38.68 -5.88 -20.62
CA ALA A 164 39.60 -6.60 -19.77
C ALA A 164 40.68 -7.25 -20.64
N GLU A 165 41.94 -6.84 -20.46
CA GLU A 165 43.08 -7.56 -21.03
C GLU A 165 43.29 -8.87 -20.27
N VAL A 166 43.27 -9.99 -21.00
CA VAL A 166 43.61 -11.31 -20.45
C VAL A 166 45.12 -11.46 -20.50
N THR A 167 45.78 -11.38 -19.36
CA THR A 167 47.19 -11.79 -19.23
C THR A 167 47.24 -13.26 -18.84
N ASP A 168 47.79 -14.08 -19.74
CA ASP A 168 48.08 -15.48 -19.44
C ASP A 168 49.11 -15.57 -18.31
N VAL A 169 48.76 -16.30 -17.26
CA VAL A 169 49.66 -16.59 -16.14
C VAL A 169 50.62 -17.68 -16.61
N GLU A 170 51.86 -17.29 -16.96
CA GLU A 170 52.94 -18.26 -17.18
C GLU A 170 53.22 -19.03 -15.87
N SER A 171 53.41 -20.34 -16.04
CA SER A 171 53.50 -21.37 -15.00
C SER A 171 54.77 -21.34 -14.17
#